data_AF-A0AAN6QE63-F1
#
_entry.id   AF-A0AAN6QE63-F1
#
_cell.length_a   1.000
_cell.length_b   1.000
_cell.length_c   1.000
_cell.angle_alpha   90.00
_cell.angle_beta   90.00
_cell.angle_gamma   90.00
#
_symmetry.space_group_name_H-M   'P 1'
#
loop_
_entity.id
_entity.type
_entity.pdbx_description
1 polymer ?
#
loop_
_entity_poly.entity_id
_entity_poly.type
_entity_poly.pdbx_seq_one_letter_code
_entity_poly.pdbx_strand_id
1 'polypeptide(L)'
;MDSETDPGSTIPRLLDRLRGCQLLIPDLRPAFATWKQGVNPLHGKVKQAVDARLEGLIDDDKALAKVKAADLGLFASGLFPDATYHVLETAGFYCVWLFLWDDAIDSAAATTTTTTSSAAAGVVAPGEVLVVAPDEYCRESVAFVQYHIGLQVGEPEPKAPTKVCESFAEVAGRVAAEFCRGEADKRELFRHLKDYMEGCLAEYRGMKLGRMPTVDEFYSWRLRTSSVDAMLCLCRILNGISLPSDVLDSEALKVMGLKVNKLLILINELFSLKKELKDGASTNLIPIIMWESDLDLERAVQQVVQDIYDCAREFDSHASSLQALVAKEHGAGVADQLRRLIEAYQAIATSPNIRIAMTNSATFDYPSPLAGYETAPPLPTERAEDGKSYRNPQTGILSSAYNKFIEPLDNGRRGAFDVHVYYFQNNPNQAKYARELWERIRREFPELRIYTLWDRPIGPHPVAMFEVNLFTPAQFGAFVPWLAIWRGPLSVLIHPNTTEENMSEAERDLANHTTRAIWMGERIPLDVSLFTAHIPTVSPSRASDA
;
A
#
# COMPACT_ATOMS: atom_id res chain seq x y z
N MET A 1 15.69 -46.39 -14.87
CA MET A 1 14.99 -45.39 -15.71
C MET A 1 15.09 -44.11 -14.94
N ASP A 2 16.21 -43.44 -15.16
CA ASP A 2 16.56 -42.17 -14.56
C ASP A 2 15.68 -41.10 -15.21
N SER A 3 14.93 -40.37 -14.38
CA SER A 3 14.30 -39.12 -14.82
C SER A 3 15.37 -38.03 -14.73
N GLU A 4 15.94 -37.69 -15.88
CA GLU A 4 16.82 -36.54 -16.07
C GLU A 4 16.13 -35.27 -15.53
N THR A 5 16.63 -34.77 -14.40
CA THR A 5 16.42 -33.39 -13.97
C THR A 5 17.52 -32.56 -14.64
N ASP A 6 17.13 -31.46 -15.28
CA ASP A 6 18.03 -30.55 -16.02
C ASP A 6 19.22 -30.11 -15.13
N PRO A 7 20.49 -30.36 -15.50
CA PRO A 7 21.67 -30.01 -14.70
C PRO A 7 21.97 -28.51 -14.57
N GLY A 8 21.04 -27.62 -14.97
CA GLY A 8 21.29 -26.21 -15.24
C GLY A 8 20.70 -25.17 -14.29
N SER A 9 19.85 -25.52 -13.32
CA SER A 9 19.18 -24.52 -12.46
C SER A 9 20.00 -24.22 -11.20
N THR A 10 20.63 -23.05 -11.13
CA THR A 10 21.26 -22.55 -9.89
C THR A 10 20.50 -21.33 -9.38
N ILE A 11 20.49 -21.07 -8.07
CA ILE A 11 19.84 -19.88 -7.48
C ILE A 11 20.26 -18.59 -8.20
N PRO A 12 21.57 -18.34 -8.47
CA PRO A 12 21.97 -17.16 -9.22
C PRO A 12 21.37 -17.07 -10.64
N ARG A 13 21.21 -18.21 -11.34
CA ARG A 13 20.58 -18.23 -12.67
C ARG A 13 19.09 -17.92 -12.61
N LEU A 14 18.37 -18.41 -11.59
CA LEU A 14 16.97 -18.05 -11.39
C LEU A 14 16.83 -16.54 -11.13
N LEU A 15 17.64 -15.99 -10.22
CA LEU A 15 17.61 -14.56 -9.90
C LEU A 15 18.03 -13.69 -11.10
N ASP A 16 18.97 -14.15 -11.92
CA ASP A 16 19.38 -13.46 -13.14
C ASP A 16 18.27 -13.47 -14.20
N ARG A 17 17.53 -14.57 -14.34
CA ARG A 17 16.34 -14.66 -15.20
C ARG A 17 15.24 -13.68 -14.83
N LEU A 18 15.17 -13.26 -13.56
CA LEU A 18 14.22 -12.25 -13.09
C LEU A 18 14.69 -10.82 -13.41
N ARG A 19 15.97 -10.58 -13.70
CA ARG A 19 16.48 -9.25 -14.05
C ARG A 19 15.93 -8.84 -15.42
N GLY A 20 15.28 -7.67 -15.46
CA GLY A 20 14.68 -7.13 -16.67
C GLY A 20 13.26 -7.65 -16.97
N CYS A 21 12.76 -8.63 -16.20
CA CYS A 21 11.35 -8.99 -16.26
C CYS A 21 10.45 -7.86 -15.72
N GLN A 22 9.24 -7.75 -16.27
CA GLN A 22 8.21 -6.91 -15.69
C GLN A 22 7.43 -7.70 -14.64
N LEU A 23 7.33 -7.13 -13.44
CA LEU A 23 6.48 -7.65 -12.37
C LEU A 23 5.12 -6.96 -12.46
N LEU A 24 4.09 -7.69 -12.90
CA LEU A 24 2.72 -7.20 -12.96
C LEU A 24 1.97 -7.61 -11.69
N ILE A 25 1.70 -6.63 -10.82
CA ILE A 25 0.89 -6.84 -9.62
C ILE A 25 -0.55 -6.37 -9.94
N PRO A 26 -1.56 -7.26 -9.93
CA PRO A 26 -2.93 -6.87 -10.19
C PRO A 26 -3.48 -5.97 -9.07
N ASP A 27 -4.61 -5.31 -9.33
CA ASP A 27 -5.27 -4.51 -8.31
C ASP A 27 -5.74 -5.40 -7.14
N LEU A 28 -5.12 -5.22 -5.97
CA LEU A 28 -5.45 -5.96 -4.75
C LEU A 28 -6.60 -5.31 -3.97
N ARG A 29 -7.00 -4.08 -4.28
CA ARG A 29 -8.06 -3.35 -3.55
C ARG A 29 -9.40 -4.11 -3.48
N PRO A 30 -9.85 -4.83 -4.53
CA PRO A 30 -11.10 -5.58 -4.46
C PRO A 30 -11.13 -6.64 -3.36
N ALA A 31 -9.99 -7.24 -2.98
CA ALA A 31 -9.90 -8.22 -1.91
C ALA A 31 -10.28 -7.65 -0.53
N PHE A 32 -10.19 -6.33 -0.37
CA PHE A 32 -10.38 -5.63 0.90
C PHE A 32 -11.51 -4.61 0.86
N ALA A 33 -12.35 -4.59 -0.18
CA ALA A 33 -13.29 -3.51 -0.46
C ALA A 33 -14.26 -3.20 0.70
N THR A 34 -14.58 -4.20 1.53
CA THR A 34 -15.47 -4.10 2.69
C THR A 34 -14.74 -3.95 4.03
N TRP A 35 -13.41 -4.03 4.03
CA TRP A 35 -12.60 -4.01 5.25
C TRP A 35 -12.40 -2.59 5.74
N LYS A 36 -12.21 -2.43 7.06
CA LYS A 36 -11.81 -1.15 7.65
C LYS A 36 -10.49 -0.68 7.03
N GLN A 37 -10.49 0.53 6.48
CA GLN A 37 -9.34 1.19 5.85
C GLN A 37 -9.39 2.69 6.16
N GLY A 38 -8.23 3.34 6.21
CA GLY A 38 -8.12 4.79 6.32
C GLY A 38 -6.77 5.25 6.86
N VAL A 39 -6.48 6.53 6.69
CA VAL A 39 -5.35 7.19 7.36
C VAL A 39 -5.91 8.06 8.47
N ASN A 40 -5.37 7.90 9.67
CA ASN A 40 -5.76 8.75 10.80
C ASN A 40 -5.59 10.25 10.47
N PRO A 41 -6.61 11.10 10.70
CA PRO A 41 -6.54 12.54 10.43
C PRO A 41 -5.39 13.26 11.15
N LEU A 42 -4.83 12.65 12.19
CA LEU A 42 -3.70 13.17 12.97
C LEU A 42 -2.32 12.77 12.41
N HIS A 43 -2.26 12.19 11.21
CA HIS A 43 -1.02 11.77 10.52
C HIS A 43 0.06 12.86 10.56
N GLY A 44 -0.27 14.09 10.18
CA GLY A 44 0.71 15.19 10.17
C GLY A 44 1.32 15.46 11.54
N LYS A 45 0.56 15.28 12.62
CA LYS A 45 1.04 15.47 14.00
C LYS A 45 1.91 14.29 14.46
N VAL A 46 1.48 13.05 14.24
CA VAL A 46 2.30 11.88 14.61
C VAL A 46 3.58 11.80 13.78
N LYS A 47 3.53 12.21 12.50
CA LYS A 47 4.72 12.29 11.64
C LYS A 47 5.79 13.18 12.26
N GLN A 48 5.42 14.36 12.77
CA GLN A 48 6.37 15.26 13.43
C GLN A 48 7.01 14.61 14.66
N ALA A 49 6.22 13.94 15.50
CA ALA A 49 6.74 13.24 16.68
C ALA A 49 7.67 12.07 16.30
N VAL A 50 7.30 11.28 15.29
CA VAL A 50 8.12 10.19 14.75
C VAL A 50 9.42 10.71 14.15
N ASP A 51 9.36 11.76 13.33
CA ASP A 51 10.54 12.37 12.70
C ASP A 51 11.51 12.93 13.76
N ALA A 52 11.00 13.57 14.82
CA ALA A 52 11.80 14.04 15.93
C ALA A 52 12.43 12.89 16.74
N ARG A 53 11.73 11.76 16.90
CA ARG A 53 12.30 10.55 17.53
C ARG A 53 13.43 9.98 16.68
N LEU A 54 13.26 9.94 15.36
CA LEU A 54 14.28 9.45 14.43
C LEU A 54 15.56 10.31 14.48
N GLU A 55 15.44 11.63 14.60
CA GLU A 55 16.58 12.55 14.78
C GLU A 55 17.43 12.22 16.02
N GLY A 56 16.83 11.69 17.09
CA GLY A 56 17.55 11.26 18.29
C GLY A 56 18.21 9.87 18.18
N LEU A 57 17.87 9.09 17.16
CA LEU A 57 18.30 7.70 17.00
C LEU A 57 19.28 7.50 15.83
N ILE A 58 19.25 8.37 14.83
CA ILE A 58 20.04 8.23 13.59
C ILE A 58 20.92 9.45 13.42
N ASP A 59 22.23 9.25 13.56
CA ASP A 59 23.23 10.33 13.45
C ASP A 59 23.62 10.66 11.99
N ASP A 60 23.44 9.73 11.03
CA ASP A 60 23.74 9.97 9.61
C ASP A 60 22.57 10.65 8.89
N ASP A 61 22.82 11.81 8.29
CA ASP A 61 21.80 12.63 7.63
C ASP A 61 21.13 11.92 6.44
N LYS A 62 21.90 11.15 5.67
CA LYS A 62 21.39 10.46 4.48
C LYS A 62 20.46 9.32 4.86
N ALA A 63 20.83 8.57 5.87
CA ALA A 63 20.04 7.54 6.50
C ALA A 63 18.76 8.08 7.12
N LEU A 64 18.88 9.15 7.91
CA LEU A 64 17.78 9.81 8.54
C LEU A 64 16.77 10.29 7.50
N ALA A 65 17.25 10.94 6.43
CA ALA A 65 16.41 11.37 5.31
C ALA A 65 15.70 10.17 4.63
N LYS A 66 16.42 9.05 4.42
CA LYS A 66 15.84 7.83 3.84
C LYS A 66 14.74 7.24 4.73
N VAL A 67 14.95 7.14 6.04
CA VAL A 67 13.95 6.59 6.98
C VAL A 67 12.77 7.54 7.15
N LYS A 68 13.00 8.86 7.21
CA LYS A 68 11.91 9.86 7.22
C LYS A 68 11.04 9.81 5.97
N ALA A 69 11.65 9.54 4.81
CA ALA A 69 10.92 9.37 3.54
C ALA A 69 10.04 8.09 3.53
N ALA A 70 10.35 7.11 4.38
CA ALA A 70 9.52 5.91 4.54
C ALA A 70 8.19 6.20 5.29
N ASP A 71 8.10 7.35 5.97
CA ASP A 71 6.95 7.84 6.74
C ASP A 71 6.32 6.78 7.66
N LEU A 72 7.06 6.42 8.72
CA LEU A 72 6.58 5.48 9.73
C LEU A 72 5.34 6.01 10.49
N GLY A 73 5.15 7.34 10.50
CA GLY A 73 3.93 7.97 11.02
C GLY A 73 2.69 7.66 10.17
N LEU A 74 2.83 7.63 8.83
CA LEU A 74 1.78 7.19 7.92
C LEU A 74 1.46 5.71 8.13
N PHE A 75 2.49 4.87 8.29
CA PHE A 75 2.29 3.44 8.57
C PHE A 75 1.46 3.25 9.85
N ALA A 76 1.85 3.87 10.96
CA ALA A 76 1.08 3.84 12.21
C ALA A 76 -0.35 4.40 12.05
N SER A 77 -0.52 5.45 11.24
CA SER A 77 -1.82 6.06 10.96
C SER A 77 -2.76 5.16 10.15
N GLY A 78 -2.22 4.23 9.35
CA GLY A 78 -2.98 3.18 8.66
C GLY A 78 -3.38 2.04 9.58
N LEU A 79 -2.54 1.68 10.55
CA LEU A 79 -2.84 0.67 11.56
C LEU A 79 -3.95 1.11 12.54
N PHE A 80 -3.98 2.42 12.85
CA PHE A 80 -4.88 3.00 13.86
C PHE A 80 -5.69 4.18 13.31
N PRO A 81 -6.60 3.96 12.34
CA PRO A 81 -7.28 5.04 11.61
C PRO A 81 -8.19 5.92 12.48
N ASP A 82 -8.74 5.39 13.58
CA ASP A 82 -9.67 6.12 14.46
C ASP A 82 -9.10 6.44 15.86
N ALA A 83 -7.83 6.13 16.09
CA ALA A 83 -7.24 6.24 17.43
C ALA A 83 -6.97 7.70 17.85
N THR A 84 -6.91 7.91 19.17
CA THR A 84 -6.48 9.18 19.74
C THR A 84 -5.00 9.44 19.45
N TYR A 85 -4.58 10.71 19.55
CA TYR A 85 -3.18 11.07 19.36
C TYR A 85 -2.23 10.27 20.28
N HIS A 86 -2.62 10.06 21.53
CA HIS A 86 -1.78 9.36 22.52
C HIS A 86 -1.51 7.90 22.15
N VAL A 87 -2.56 7.19 21.69
CA VAL A 87 -2.42 5.83 21.15
C VAL A 87 -1.57 5.84 19.88
N LEU A 88 -1.86 6.78 18.98
CA LEU A 88 -1.19 6.87 17.68
C LEU A 88 0.30 7.19 17.82
N GLU A 89 0.68 8.08 18.74
CA GLU A 89 2.08 8.40 19.03
C GLU A 89 2.82 7.20 19.61
N THR A 90 2.20 6.47 20.54
CA THR A 90 2.76 5.24 21.12
C THR A 90 2.97 4.16 20.04
N ALA A 91 1.98 3.98 19.16
CA ALA A 91 2.10 3.07 18.01
C ALA A 91 3.20 3.52 17.03
N GLY A 92 3.29 4.81 16.73
CA GLY A 92 4.35 5.37 15.89
C GLY A 92 5.75 5.12 16.45
N PHE A 93 5.92 5.27 17.76
CA PHE A 93 7.19 5.00 18.44
C PHE A 93 7.53 3.51 18.46
N TYR A 94 6.52 2.64 18.61
CA TYR A 94 6.69 1.20 18.43
C TYR A 94 7.14 0.86 16.99
N CYS A 95 6.54 1.47 15.97
CA CYS A 95 6.96 1.26 14.58
C CYS A 95 8.41 1.72 14.36
N VAL A 96 8.83 2.85 14.93
CA VAL A 96 10.25 3.29 14.88
C VAL A 96 11.17 2.22 15.48
N TRP A 97 10.84 1.72 16.67
CA TRP A 97 11.62 0.65 17.29
C TRP A 97 11.68 -0.60 16.41
N LEU A 98 10.52 -1.07 15.94
CA LEU A 98 10.39 -2.28 15.15
C LEU A 98 11.26 -2.22 13.89
N PHE A 99 11.08 -1.19 13.05
CA PHE A 99 11.81 -1.09 11.77
C PHE A 99 13.32 -0.89 11.97
N LEU A 100 13.75 -0.10 12.95
CA LEU A 100 15.18 0.11 13.19
C LEU A 100 15.84 -1.10 13.86
N TRP A 101 15.12 -1.85 14.69
CA TRP A 101 15.64 -3.09 15.29
C TRP A 101 15.81 -4.17 14.22
N ASP A 102 14.85 -4.29 13.31
CA ASP A 102 14.88 -5.19 12.15
C ASP A 102 16.09 -4.88 11.24
N ASP A 103 16.26 -3.61 10.84
CA ASP A 103 17.39 -3.16 10.02
C ASP A 103 18.75 -3.46 10.68
N ALA A 104 18.82 -3.40 12.03
CA ALA A 104 20.05 -3.65 12.77
C ALA A 104 20.45 -5.14 12.76
N ILE A 105 19.50 -6.07 12.94
CA ILE A 105 19.81 -7.50 12.89
C ILE A 105 20.15 -7.96 11.46
N ASP A 106 19.50 -7.38 10.45
CA ASP A 106 19.82 -7.62 9.03
C ASP A 106 21.20 -7.09 8.64
N SER A 107 21.58 -5.92 9.13
CA SER A 107 22.91 -5.34 8.87
C SER A 107 24.04 -6.15 9.53
N ALA A 108 23.78 -6.69 10.73
CA ALA A 108 24.70 -7.60 11.41
C ALA A 108 24.91 -8.91 10.63
N ALA A 109 23.84 -9.40 9.99
CA ALA A 109 23.86 -10.61 9.17
C ALA A 109 24.69 -10.45 7.89
N ALA A 110 24.65 -9.27 7.27
CA ALA A 110 25.39 -8.95 6.04
C ALA A 110 26.91 -8.85 6.27
N THR A 111 27.32 -8.33 7.43
CA THR A 111 28.72 -7.94 7.67
C THR A 111 29.66 -9.10 8.05
N THR A 112 29.13 -10.20 8.60
CA THR A 112 29.94 -11.38 8.97
C THR A 112 30.55 -12.11 7.76
N THR A 113 30.23 -11.68 6.54
CA THR A 113 30.79 -12.18 5.29
C THR A 113 32.10 -11.49 4.89
N THR A 114 32.56 -10.45 5.61
CA THR A 114 33.76 -9.69 5.24
C THR A 114 34.56 -9.18 6.46
N THR A 115 35.66 -9.89 6.76
CA THR A 115 36.84 -9.49 7.58
C THR A 115 36.72 -9.21 9.09
N THR A 116 37.64 -9.84 9.83
CA THR A 116 38.08 -9.61 11.22
C THR A 116 38.87 -8.30 11.39
N SER A 117 38.48 -7.39 12.29
CA SER A 117 39.38 -6.60 13.16
C SER A 117 38.61 -5.75 14.21
N SER A 118 39.33 -5.30 15.23
CA SER A 118 38.92 -4.90 16.59
C SER A 118 38.09 -3.62 16.79
N ALA A 119 37.19 -3.73 17.78
CA ALA A 119 36.66 -2.76 18.77
C ALA A 119 37.02 -1.25 18.69
N ALA A 120 35.96 -0.43 18.61
CA ALA A 120 35.67 0.68 19.53
C ALA A 120 34.19 1.11 19.36
N ALA A 121 33.54 1.47 20.47
CA ALA A 121 32.12 1.78 20.57
C ALA A 121 31.73 3.12 19.91
N GLY A 122 30.61 3.11 19.19
CA GLY A 122 29.97 4.30 18.61
C GLY A 122 28.76 3.88 17.77
N VAL A 123 27.65 4.58 17.95
CA VAL A 123 26.31 4.36 17.35
C VAL A 123 26.38 4.60 15.84
N VAL A 124 25.77 3.77 14.96
CA VAL A 124 25.69 4.16 13.54
C VAL A 124 24.55 3.56 12.71
N ALA A 125 24.22 4.33 11.68
CA ALA A 125 23.20 4.29 10.65
C ALA A 125 23.36 3.20 9.54
N PRO A 126 22.44 3.09 8.55
CA PRO A 126 22.49 2.17 7.41
C PRO A 126 23.77 2.35 6.59
N GLY A 127 24.73 1.47 6.81
CA GLY A 127 26.00 1.44 6.09
C GLY A 127 27.24 1.15 6.94
N GLU A 128 27.16 1.15 8.28
CA GLU A 128 28.27 0.73 9.15
C GLU A 128 27.90 -0.36 10.16
N VAL A 129 28.91 -1.16 10.51
CA VAL A 129 28.89 -2.53 11.03
C VAL A 129 28.27 -2.67 12.42
N LEU A 130 27.34 -3.62 12.60
CA LEU A 130 26.96 -4.10 13.93
C LEU A 130 28.17 -4.84 14.56
N VAL A 131 28.75 -4.27 15.61
CA VAL A 131 29.90 -4.89 16.34
C VAL A 131 29.43 -6.03 17.26
N VAL A 132 28.13 -6.15 17.52
CA VAL A 132 27.51 -7.18 18.36
C VAL A 132 27.10 -8.37 17.48
N ALA A 133 27.44 -9.60 17.89
CA ALA A 133 27.02 -10.80 17.16
C ALA A 133 25.48 -10.90 17.15
N PRO A 134 24.83 -11.35 16.05
CA PRO A 134 23.36 -11.45 15.97
C PRO A 134 22.73 -12.21 17.16
N ASP A 135 23.39 -13.28 17.62
CA ASP A 135 23.00 -14.04 18.81
C ASP A 135 22.98 -13.20 20.10
N GLU A 136 24.01 -12.38 20.30
CA GLU A 136 24.13 -11.50 21.46
C GLU A 136 23.13 -10.35 21.37
N TYR A 137 22.97 -9.74 20.19
CA TYR A 137 21.99 -8.69 19.93
C TYR A 137 20.57 -9.16 20.26
N CYS A 138 20.19 -10.34 19.78
CA CYS A 138 18.89 -10.94 20.08
C CYS A 138 18.71 -11.23 21.57
N ARG A 139 19.70 -11.89 22.20
CA ARG A 139 19.62 -12.28 23.62
C ARG A 139 19.50 -11.07 24.54
N GLU A 140 20.30 -10.03 24.30
CA GLU A 140 20.26 -8.79 25.10
C GLU A 140 18.99 -8.00 24.86
N SER A 141 18.51 -7.93 23.61
CA SER A 141 17.22 -7.30 23.29
C SER A 141 16.06 -7.99 23.99
N VAL A 142 16.01 -9.33 24.00
CA VAL A 142 14.97 -10.10 24.71
C VAL A 142 14.98 -9.80 26.20
N ALA A 143 16.15 -9.78 26.84
CA ALA A 143 16.27 -9.46 28.26
C ALA A 143 15.81 -8.02 28.56
N PHE A 144 16.24 -7.05 27.73
CA PHE A 144 15.86 -5.65 27.87
C PHE A 144 14.35 -5.42 27.72
N VAL A 145 13.75 -6.01 26.69
CA VAL A 145 12.29 -5.98 26.45
C VAL A 145 11.53 -6.62 27.60
N GLN A 146 12.00 -7.76 28.12
CA GLN A 146 11.37 -8.44 29.26
C GLN A 146 11.35 -7.56 30.52
N TYR A 147 12.45 -6.87 30.78
CA TYR A 147 12.60 -5.96 31.91
C TYR A 147 11.62 -4.78 31.81
N HIS A 148 11.63 -4.05 30.68
CA HIS A 148 10.82 -2.84 30.53
C HIS A 148 9.32 -3.08 30.36
N ILE A 149 8.90 -4.27 29.90
CA ILE A 149 7.49 -4.67 29.97
C ILE A 149 7.02 -4.88 31.43
N GLY A 150 7.97 -5.04 32.36
CA GLY A 150 7.72 -5.16 33.80
C GLY A 150 7.50 -6.60 34.26
N LEU A 151 8.14 -7.58 33.61
CA LEU A 151 8.08 -9.00 34.00
C LEU A 151 9.24 -9.45 34.90
N GLN A 152 10.22 -8.58 35.15
CA GLN A 152 11.40 -8.83 36.01
C GLN A 152 11.48 -7.79 37.14
N VAL A 153 10.41 -7.69 37.93
CA VAL A 153 10.34 -6.73 39.04
C VAL A 153 11.40 -7.05 40.10
N GLY A 154 12.25 -6.08 40.42
CA GLY A 154 13.29 -6.21 41.45
C GLY A 154 14.65 -6.71 40.95
N GLU A 155 14.76 -7.08 39.68
CA GLU A 155 16.03 -7.40 39.03
C GLU A 155 16.77 -6.11 38.60
N PRO A 156 18.11 -6.12 38.45
CA PRO A 156 18.84 -4.99 37.86
C PRO A 156 18.47 -4.82 36.38
N GLU A 157 18.38 -3.56 35.93
CA GLU A 157 18.11 -3.23 34.53
C GLU A 157 19.19 -3.82 33.60
N PRO A 158 18.81 -4.66 32.62
CA PRO A 158 19.75 -5.18 31.63
C PRO A 158 20.34 -4.05 30.78
N LYS A 159 21.58 -4.21 30.32
CA LYS A 159 22.19 -3.28 29.37
C LYS A 159 21.49 -3.41 28.01
N ALA A 160 21.05 -2.29 27.42
CA ALA A 160 20.60 -2.27 26.04
C ALA A 160 21.78 -2.48 25.06
N PRO A 161 21.63 -3.34 24.03
CA PRO A 161 22.70 -3.56 23.05
C PRO A 161 22.91 -2.35 22.13
N THR A 162 21.89 -1.51 21.93
CA THR A 162 21.91 -0.31 21.07
C THR A 162 20.94 0.76 21.57
N LYS A 163 21.13 2.02 21.14
CA LYS A 163 20.15 3.11 21.34
C LYS A 163 18.77 2.77 20.77
N VAL A 164 18.73 2.01 19.66
CA VAL A 164 17.48 1.52 19.08
C VAL A 164 16.77 0.61 20.07
N CYS A 165 17.45 -0.40 20.62
CA CYS A 165 16.86 -1.27 21.64
C CYS A 165 16.44 -0.49 22.89
N GLU A 166 17.27 0.45 23.35
CA GLU A 166 16.97 1.33 24.48
C GLU A 166 15.69 2.14 24.26
N SER A 167 15.43 2.58 23.03
CA SER A 167 14.23 3.36 22.68
C SER A 167 12.91 2.61 22.94
N PHE A 168 12.94 1.29 23.11
CA PHE A 168 11.77 0.49 23.50
C PHE A 168 11.29 0.79 24.92
N ALA A 169 12.17 1.22 25.83
CA ALA A 169 11.86 1.43 27.23
C ALA A 169 10.68 2.40 27.42
N GLU A 170 10.63 3.47 26.62
CA GLU A 170 9.52 4.42 26.65
C GLU A 170 8.21 3.81 26.14
N VAL A 171 8.27 3.06 25.02
CA VAL A 171 7.10 2.36 24.46
C VAL A 171 6.54 1.37 25.48
N ALA A 172 7.41 0.55 26.05
CA ALA A 172 7.05 -0.41 27.08
C ALA A 172 6.49 0.26 28.33
N GLY A 173 7.08 1.38 28.77
CA GLY A 173 6.58 2.17 29.89
C GLY A 173 5.14 2.64 29.67
N ARG A 174 4.84 3.24 28.50
CA ARG A 174 3.49 3.66 28.12
C ARG A 174 2.54 2.46 28.07
N VAL A 175 2.89 1.42 27.32
CA VAL A 175 2.04 0.23 27.11
C VAL A 175 1.75 -0.48 28.44
N ALA A 176 2.78 -0.77 29.23
CA ALA A 176 2.69 -1.56 30.45
C ALA A 176 2.02 -0.79 31.62
N ALA A 177 2.20 0.53 31.69
CA ALA A 177 1.62 1.35 32.76
C ALA A 177 0.19 1.80 32.46
N GLU A 178 -0.14 2.08 31.19
CA GLU A 178 -1.38 2.77 30.84
C GLU A 178 -2.41 1.89 30.12
N PHE A 179 -1.97 0.85 29.39
CA PHE A 179 -2.85 0.08 28.51
C PHE A 179 -3.02 -1.38 28.91
N CYS A 180 -1.97 -2.04 29.40
CA CYS A 180 -2.07 -3.41 29.91
C CYS A 180 -3.01 -3.48 31.12
N ARG A 181 -3.98 -4.40 31.10
CA ARG A 181 -4.95 -4.59 32.19
C ARG A 181 -4.43 -5.50 33.31
N GLY A 182 -3.32 -6.18 33.08
CA GLY A 182 -2.70 -7.06 34.05
C GLY A 182 -1.48 -7.77 33.49
N GLU A 183 -0.96 -8.71 34.27
CA GLU A 183 0.23 -9.47 33.90
C GLU A 183 0.03 -10.37 32.67
N ALA A 184 -1.21 -10.81 32.40
CA ALA A 184 -1.54 -11.62 31.22
C ALA A 184 -1.22 -10.88 29.91
N ASP A 185 -1.65 -9.61 29.77
CA ASP A 185 -1.35 -8.79 28.58
C ASP A 185 0.17 -8.59 28.43
N LYS A 186 0.88 -8.35 29.54
CA LYS A 186 2.34 -8.21 29.55
C LYS A 186 3.05 -9.48 29.06
N ARG A 187 2.62 -10.65 29.55
CA ARG A 187 3.17 -11.95 29.16
C ARG A 187 2.88 -12.30 27.71
N GLU A 188 1.67 -11.99 27.24
CA GLU A 188 1.26 -12.21 25.85
C GLU A 188 2.10 -11.35 24.88
N LEU A 189 2.20 -10.05 25.15
CA LEU A 189 3.01 -9.12 24.37
C LEU A 189 4.49 -9.54 24.35
N PHE A 190 5.06 -9.83 25.52
CA PHE A 190 6.44 -10.27 25.63
C PHE A 190 6.70 -11.56 24.83
N ARG A 191 5.80 -12.54 24.91
CA ARG A 191 5.93 -13.79 24.16
C ARG A 191 6.00 -13.52 22.65
N HIS A 192 5.11 -12.71 22.10
CA HIS A 192 5.13 -12.38 20.67
C HIS A 192 6.39 -11.61 20.25
N LEU A 193 6.86 -10.65 21.06
CA LEU A 193 8.11 -9.92 20.79
C LEU A 193 9.34 -10.83 20.87
N LYS A 194 9.38 -11.75 21.84
CA LYS A 194 10.42 -12.77 21.95
C LYS A 194 10.41 -13.71 20.75
N ASP A 195 9.23 -14.19 20.34
CA ASP A 195 9.07 -15.08 19.20
C ASP A 195 9.54 -14.42 17.90
N TYR A 196 9.28 -13.12 17.74
CA TYR A 196 9.78 -12.27 16.64
C TYR A 196 11.31 -12.20 16.65
N MET A 197 11.92 -11.74 17.76
CA MET A 197 13.38 -11.54 17.84
C MET A 197 14.14 -12.87 17.63
N GLU A 198 13.70 -13.96 18.27
CA GLU A 198 14.28 -15.29 18.09
C GLU A 198 13.99 -15.85 16.68
N GLY A 199 12.89 -15.44 16.06
CA GLY A 199 12.56 -15.75 14.68
C GLY A 199 13.57 -15.13 13.71
N CYS A 200 13.91 -13.85 13.89
CA CYS A 200 14.89 -13.14 13.04
C CYS A 200 16.27 -13.79 13.16
N LEU A 201 16.66 -14.22 14.36
CA LEU A 201 17.89 -14.98 14.57
C LEU A 201 17.87 -16.35 13.88
N ALA A 202 16.72 -17.03 13.87
CA ALA A 202 16.57 -18.31 13.19
C ALA A 202 16.63 -18.16 11.66
N GLU A 203 15.97 -17.15 11.10
CA GLU A 203 16.04 -16.78 9.68
C GLU A 203 17.49 -16.50 9.27
N TYR A 204 18.20 -15.66 10.03
CA TYR A 204 19.63 -15.40 9.81
C TYR A 204 20.47 -16.69 9.72
N ARG A 205 20.29 -17.62 10.66
CA ARG A 205 21.01 -18.90 10.68
C ARG A 205 20.63 -19.77 9.49
N GLY A 206 19.36 -19.77 9.09
CA GLY A 206 18.84 -20.51 7.93
C GLY A 206 19.42 -20.02 6.60
N MET A 207 19.53 -18.70 6.43
CA MET A 207 20.09 -18.09 5.20
C MET A 207 21.56 -18.49 4.94
N LYS A 208 22.32 -18.85 5.99
CA LYS A 208 23.72 -19.31 5.85
C LYS A 208 23.85 -20.72 5.26
N LEU A 209 22.75 -21.47 5.08
CA LEU A 209 22.78 -22.82 4.49
C LEU A 209 23.02 -22.82 2.96
N GLY A 210 22.90 -21.68 2.29
CA GLY A 210 23.27 -21.53 0.88
C GLY A 210 22.39 -22.28 -0.12
N ARG A 211 21.17 -22.67 0.28
CA ARG A 211 20.16 -23.32 -0.57
C ARG A 211 18.86 -22.52 -0.59
N MET A 212 18.04 -22.72 -1.62
CA MET A 212 16.68 -22.20 -1.64
C MET A 212 15.85 -22.94 -0.58
N PRO A 213 15.08 -22.23 0.26
CA PRO A 213 14.12 -22.87 1.16
C PRO A 213 12.91 -23.40 0.38
N THR A 214 12.13 -24.29 0.99
CA THR A 214 10.75 -24.57 0.52
C THR A 214 9.79 -23.48 1.00
N VAL A 215 8.58 -23.44 0.44
CA VAL A 215 7.48 -22.57 0.87
C VAL A 215 7.09 -22.85 2.32
N ASP A 216 7.03 -24.13 2.73
CA ASP A 216 6.75 -24.50 4.12
C ASP A 216 7.84 -24.02 5.09
N GLU A 217 9.10 -24.17 4.69
CA GLU A 217 10.24 -23.66 5.44
C GLU A 217 10.15 -22.13 5.53
N PHE A 218 9.92 -21.43 4.42
CA PHE A 218 9.71 -19.98 4.40
C PHE A 218 8.67 -19.53 5.43
N TYR A 219 7.48 -20.12 5.43
CA TYR A 219 6.44 -19.73 6.38
C TYR A 219 6.80 -20.06 7.85
N SER A 220 7.61 -21.09 8.10
CA SER A 220 7.99 -21.51 9.46
C SER A 220 8.76 -20.43 10.24
N TRP A 221 9.56 -19.59 9.55
CA TRP A 221 10.22 -18.43 10.16
C TRP A 221 9.54 -17.11 9.79
N ARG A 222 9.03 -16.93 8.55
CA ARG A 222 8.48 -15.65 8.10
C ARG A 222 7.26 -15.21 8.90
N LEU A 223 6.42 -16.16 9.34
CA LEU A 223 5.29 -15.87 10.23
C LEU A 223 5.73 -15.27 11.57
N ARG A 224 6.95 -15.57 12.02
CA ARG A 224 7.54 -15.00 13.24
C ARG A 224 8.24 -13.68 12.94
N THR A 225 8.98 -13.60 11.82
CA THR A 225 9.82 -12.45 11.47
C THR A 225 9.01 -11.25 10.94
N SER A 226 7.74 -11.46 10.58
CA SER A 226 6.82 -10.36 10.22
C SER A 226 6.43 -9.46 11.39
N SER A 227 6.61 -9.91 12.65
CA SER A 227 6.18 -9.23 13.88
C SER A 227 4.67 -8.96 13.98
N VAL A 228 3.86 -9.50 13.06
CA VAL A 228 2.43 -9.17 12.99
C VAL A 228 1.70 -9.63 14.26
N ASP A 229 2.06 -10.76 14.84
CA ASP A 229 1.39 -11.23 16.06
C ASP A 229 1.60 -10.26 17.25
N ALA A 230 2.79 -9.65 17.37
CA ALA A 230 3.04 -8.61 18.36
C ALA A 230 2.21 -7.35 18.07
N MET A 231 2.06 -6.99 16.79
CA MET A 231 1.24 -5.86 16.35
C MET A 231 -0.26 -6.09 16.59
N LEU A 232 -0.77 -7.31 16.38
CA LEU A 232 -2.16 -7.69 16.68
C LEU A 232 -2.43 -7.62 18.19
N CYS A 233 -1.49 -8.11 19.01
CA CYS A 233 -1.56 -8.02 20.47
C CYS A 233 -1.55 -6.56 20.94
N LEU A 234 -0.61 -5.74 20.45
CA LEU A 234 -0.56 -4.30 20.75
C LEU A 234 -1.82 -3.58 20.32
N CYS A 235 -2.38 -3.91 19.16
CA CYS A 235 -3.60 -3.28 18.68
C CYS A 235 -4.78 -3.56 19.59
N ARG A 236 -4.92 -4.81 20.09
CA ARG A 236 -5.92 -5.16 21.11
C ARG A 236 -5.72 -4.33 22.39
N ILE A 237 -4.50 -4.28 22.91
CA ILE A 237 -4.14 -3.58 24.15
C ILE A 237 -4.39 -2.07 24.03
N LEU A 238 -3.88 -1.43 22.98
CA LEU A 238 -3.96 0.02 22.77
C LEU A 238 -5.39 0.51 22.49
N ASN A 239 -6.23 -0.31 21.84
CA ASN A 239 -7.65 0.00 21.68
C ASN A 239 -8.48 -0.26 22.95
N GLY A 240 -7.85 -0.73 24.03
CA GLY A 240 -8.51 -1.05 25.29
C GLY A 240 -9.52 -2.19 25.15
N ILE A 241 -9.31 -3.11 24.20
CA ILE A 241 -10.23 -4.21 23.91
C ILE A 241 -10.10 -5.29 24.99
N SER A 242 -11.22 -5.62 25.64
CA SER A 242 -11.29 -6.65 26.67
C SER A 242 -12.24 -7.76 26.23
N LEU A 243 -11.68 -8.95 26.02
CA LEU A 243 -12.45 -10.14 25.66
C LEU A 243 -12.28 -11.24 26.72
N PRO A 244 -13.30 -12.07 26.95
CA PRO A 244 -13.17 -13.30 27.73
C PRO A 244 -12.06 -14.22 27.20
N SER A 245 -11.43 -15.00 28.08
CA SER A 245 -10.31 -15.87 27.72
C SER A 245 -10.69 -16.94 26.69
N ASP A 246 -11.89 -17.49 26.78
CA ASP A 246 -12.41 -18.46 25.81
C ASP A 246 -12.59 -17.87 24.41
N VAL A 247 -12.87 -16.58 24.29
CA VAL A 247 -12.86 -15.86 23.00
C VAL A 247 -11.43 -15.63 22.51
N LEU A 248 -10.53 -15.20 23.39
CA LEU A 248 -9.11 -14.97 23.06
C LEU A 248 -8.40 -16.24 22.63
N ASP A 249 -8.73 -17.37 23.26
CA ASP A 249 -8.15 -18.68 23.00
C ASP A 249 -8.85 -19.44 21.86
N SER A 250 -9.92 -18.86 21.30
CA SER A 250 -10.72 -19.49 20.25
C SER A 250 -9.91 -19.76 18.99
N GLU A 251 -10.19 -20.90 18.34
CA GLU A 251 -9.54 -21.26 17.09
C GLU A 251 -9.82 -20.22 15.98
N ALA A 252 -11.04 -19.68 15.95
CA ALA A 252 -11.41 -18.67 14.97
C ALA A 252 -10.54 -17.40 15.09
N LEU A 253 -10.26 -16.91 16.30
CA LEU A 253 -9.41 -15.74 16.49
C LEU A 253 -7.95 -16.01 16.11
N LYS A 254 -7.44 -17.21 16.40
CA LYS A 254 -6.09 -17.65 15.99
C LYS A 254 -5.96 -17.71 14.47
N VAL A 255 -6.95 -18.30 13.79
CA VAL A 255 -6.99 -18.34 12.32
C VAL A 255 -7.06 -16.93 11.73
N MET A 256 -7.90 -16.05 12.27
CA MET A 256 -7.95 -14.66 11.84
C MET A 256 -6.59 -13.96 11.97
N GLY A 257 -5.90 -14.12 13.10
CA GLY A 257 -4.56 -13.57 13.30
C GLY A 257 -3.55 -14.11 12.29
N LEU A 258 -3.55 -15.43 12.05
CA LEU A 258 -2.72 -16.07 11.04
C LEU A 258 -3.00 -15.51 9.62
N LYS A 259 -4.26 -15.29 9.25
CA LYS A 259 -4.60 -14.72 7.94
C LYS A 259 -4.12 -13.28 7.80
N VAL A 260 -4.25 -12.45 8.84
CA VAL A 260 -3.69 -11.09 8.82
C VAL A 260 -2.17 -11.14 8.67
N ASN A 261 -1.49 -11.99 9.43
CA ASN A 261 -0.04 -12.19 9.32
C ASN A 261 0.38 -12.60 7.90
N LYS A 262 -0.28 -13.61 7.31
CA LYS A 262 -0.06 -14.01 5.92
C LYS A 262 -0.32 -12.88 4.93
N LEU A 263 -1.39 -12.09 5.09
CA LEU A 263 -1.69 -10.98 4.19
C LEU A 263 -0.58 -9.93 4.17
N LEU A 264 -0.05 -9.55 5.34
CA LEU A 264 1.08 -8.62 5.42
C LEU A 264 2.33 -9.18 4.73
N ILE A 265 2.63 -10.46 4.96
CA ILE A 265 3.74 -11.14 4.30
C ILE A 265 3.53 -11.13 2.79
N LEU A 266 2.44 -11.72 2.28
CA LEU A 266 2.18 -11.86 0.85
C LEU A 266 2.22 -10.52 0.10
N ILE A 267 1.65 -9.47 0.68
CA ILE A 267 1.71 -8.12 0.09
C ILE A 267 3.16 -7.63 0.12
N ASN A 268 3.89 -7.77 1.24
CA ASN A 268 5.29 -7.40 1.30
C ASN A 268 6.11 -8.11 0.22
N GLU A 269 5.98 -9.43 0.06
CA GLU A 269 6.75 -10.22 -0.91
C GLU A 269 6.53 -9.74 -2.35
N LEU A 270 5.31 -9.32 -2.72
CA LEU A 270 5.03 -8.73 -4.03
C LEU A 270 5.76 -7.40 -4.24
N PHE A 271 5.65 -6.47 -3.28
CA PHE A 271 6.15 -5.11 -3.44
C PHE A 271 7.64 -4.96 -3.12
N SER A 272 8.21 -5.86 -2.30
CA SER A 272 9.61 -5.85 -1.92
C SER A 272 10.50 -6.58 -2.93
N LEU A 273 9.96 -7.49 -3.76
CA LEU A 273 10.72 -8.35 -4.67
C LEU A 273 11.80 -7.59 -5.45
N LYS A 274 11.46 -6.46 -6.07
CA LYS A 274 12.41 -5.68 -6.88
C LYS A 274 13.58 -5.13 -6.05
N LYS A 275 13.31 -4.69 -4.81
CA LYS A 275 14.34 -4.21 -3.87
C LYS A 275 15.22 -5.39 -3.45
N GLU A 276 14.61 -6.49 -3.03
CA GLU A 276 15.31 -7.67 -2.53
C GLU A 276 16.20 -8.33 -3.59
N LEU A 277 15.74 -8.41 -4.85
CA LEU A 277 16.55 -8.89 -5.98
C LEU A 277 17.77 -7.98 -6.25
N LYS A 278 17.63 -6.66 -6.04
CA LYS A 278 18.73 -5.71 -6.18
C LYS A 278 19.78 -5.91 -5.08
N ASP A 279 19.32 -6.19 -3.86
CA ASP A 279 20.18 -6.41 -2.68
C ASP A 279 20.75 -7.85 -2.64
N GLY A 280 20.35 -8.71 -3.59
CA GLY A 280 20.85 -10.07 -3.72
C GLY A 280 20.21 -11.06 -2.74
N ALA A 281 19.11 -10.68 -2.09
CA ALA A 281 18.38 -11.56 -1.19
C ALA A 281 17.65 -12.66 -1.99
N SER A 282 17.82 -13.91 -1.55
CA SER A 282 17.19 -15.09 -2.16
C SER A 282 16.00 -15.63 -1.37
N THR A 283 15.49 -14.88 -0.39
CA THR A 283 14.47 -15.34 0.57
C THR A 283 13.07 -14.84 0.28
N ASN A 284 12.84 -14.18 -0.86
CA ASN A 284 11.50 -13.76 -1.27
C ASN A 284 10.63 -14.96 -1.68
N LEU A 285 9.37 -14.96 -1.30
CA LEU A 285 8.43 -16.06 -1.58
C LEU A 285 8.26 -16.35 -3.08
N ILE A 286 8.32 -15.34 -3.95
CA ILE A 286 8.08 -15.51 -5.39
C ILE A 286 9.15 -16.39 -6.05
N PRO A 287 10.47 -16.08 -5.96
CA PRO A 287 11.50 -16.98 -6.48
C PRO A 287 11.51 -18.34 -5.76
N ILE A 288 11.08 -18.43 -4.49
CA ILE A 288 10.93 -19.71 -3.79
C ILE A 288 9.83 -20.57 -4.45
N ILE A 289 8.65 -20.01 -4.74
CA ILE A 289 7.57 -20.69 -5.45
C ILE A 289 8.01 -21.12 -6.85
N MET A 290 8.68 -20.21 -7.59
CA MET A 290 9.21 -20.52 -8.92
C MET A 290 10.18 -21.72 -8.86
N TRP A 291 11.02 -21.76 -7.83
CA TRP A 291 12.01 -22.82 -7.64
C TRP A 291 11.38 -24.15 -7.25
N GLU A 292 10.51 -24.17 -6.24
CA GLU A 292 9.92 -25.40 -5.71
C GLU A 292 8.87 -26.01 -6.64
N SER A 293 8.08 -25.17 -7.31
CA SER A 293 6.96 -25.61 -8.15
C SER A 293 7.24 -25.56 -9.66
N ASP A 294 8.47 -25.23 -10.07
CA ASP A 294 8.88 -25.05 -11.47
C ASP A 294 7.92 -24.10 -12.25
N LEU A 295 7.58 -22.97 -11.61
CA LEU A 295 6.68 -21.96 -12.16
C LEU A 295 7.45 -20.78 -12.76
N ASP A 296 6.87 -20.16 -13.78
CA ASP A 296 7.30 -18.85 -14.25
C ASP A 296 6.86 -17.72 -13.29
N LEU A 297 7.39 -16.52 -13.52
CA LEU A 297 7.12 -15.35 -12.67
C LEU A 297 5.63 -15.01 -12.64
N GLU A 298 4.95 -15.09 -13.78
CA GLU A 298 3.52 -14.74 -13.89
C GLU A 298 2.67 -15.68 -13.03
N ARG A 299 2.89 -16.99 -13.14
CA ARG A 299 2.15 -18.01 -12.38
C ARG A 299 2.48 -17.95 -10.89
N ALA A 300 3.74 -17.72 -10.51
CA ALA A 300 4.12 -17.55 -9.11
C ALA A 300 3.43 -16.31 -8.49
N VAL A 301 3.37 -15.20 -9.22
CA VAL A 301 2.64 -13.99 -8.79
C VAL A 301 1.14 -14.24 -8.71
N GLN A 302 0.54 -14.93 -9.70
CA GLN A 302 -0.88 -15.30 -9.66
C GLN A 302 -1.21 -16.16 -8.45
N GLN A 303 -0.34 -17.10 -8.07
CA GLN A 303 -0.52 -17.90 -6.85
C GLN A 303 -0.50 -17.03 -5.59
N VAL A 304 0.48 -16.13 -5.45
CA VAL A 304 0.56 -15.20 -4.30
C VAL A 304 -0.67 -14.30 -4.22
N VAL A 305 -1.16 -13.80 -5.37
CA VAL A 305 -2.39 -13.00 -5.44
C VAL A 305 -3.61 -13.83 -5.03
N GLN A 306 -3.72 -15.07 -5.50
CA GLN A 306 -4.82 -15.96 -5.12
C GLN A 306 -4.81 -16.25 -3.61
N ASP A 307 -3.63 -16.49 -3.03
CA ASP A 307 -3.45 -16.67 -1.59
C ASP A 307 -3.91 -15.44 -0.78
N ILE A 308 -3.74 -14.22 -1.31
CA ILE A 308 -4.25 -12.99 -0.69
C ILE A 308 -5.78 -13.00 -0.65
N TYR A 309 -6.45 -13.32 -1.77
CA TYR A 309 -7.91 -13.42 -1.82
C TYR A 309 -8.43 -14.53 -0.89
N ASP A 310 -7.74 -15.67 -0.83
CA ASP A 310 -8.14 -16.78 0.05
C ASP A 310 -7.98 -16.41 1.53
N CYS A 311 -6.88 -15.76 1.90
CA CYS A 311 -6.70 -15.27 3.26
C CYS A 311 -7.79 -14.27 3.67
N ALA A 312 -8.18 -13.34 2.79
CA ALA A 312 -9.25 -12.39 3.07
C ALA A 312 -10.62 -13.08 3.25
N ARG A 313 -10.97 -14.01 2.35
CA ARG A 313 -12.23 -14.78 2.44
C ARG A 313 -12.30 -15.64 3.70
N GLU A 314 -11.22 -16.34 4.02
CA GLU A 314 -11.14 -17.17 5.23
C GLU A 314 -11.24 -16.33 6.49
N PHE A 315 -10.55 -15.18 6.54
CA PHE A 315 -10.69 -14.22 7.63
C PHE A 315 -12.16 -13.81 7.83
N ASP A 316 -12.85 -13.40 6.76
CA ASP A 316 -14.24 -12.94 6.84
C ASP A 316 -15.20 -14.04 7.32
N SER A 317 -14.98 -15.28 6.87
CA SER A 317 -15.74 -16.46 7.30
C SER A 317 -15.59 -16.72 8.81
N HIS A 318 -14.35 -16.70 9.32
CA HIS A 318 -14.05 -16.90 10.74
C HIS A 318 -14.55 -15.75 11.61
N ALA A 319 -14.35 -14.51 11.16
CA ALA A 319 -14.84 -13.31 11.84
C ALA A 319 -16.37 -13.33 11.98
N SER A 320 -17.09 -13.64 10.90
CA SER A 320 -18.55 -13.74 10.90
C SER A 320 -19.06 -14.82 11.86
N SER A 321 -18.42 -15.99 11.83
CA SER A 321 -18.79 -17.13 12.68
C SER A 321 -18.55 -16.83 14.16
N LEU A 322 -17.38 -16.26 14.50
CA LEU A 322 -17.03 -15.91 15.88
C LEU A 322 -17.93 -14.77 16.39
N GLN A 323 -18.22 -13.77 15.57
CA GLN A 323 -19.10 -12.66 15.93
C GLN A 323 -20.51 -13.15 16.29
N ALA A 324 -21.07 -14.10 15.52
CA ALA A 324 -22.37 -14.68 15.79
C ALA A 324 -22.38 -15.51 17.08
N LEU A 325 -21.33 -16.29 17.32
CA LEU A 325 -21.17 -17.08 18.55
C LEU A 325 -21.08 -16.17 19.79
N VAL A 326 -20.21 -15.17 19.74
CA VAL A 326 -20.00 -14.25 20.87
C VAL A 326 -21.24 -13.42 21.18
N ALA A 327 -21.97 -12.97 20.16
CA ALA A 327 -23.23 -12.27 20.35
C ALA A 327 -24.28 -13.14 21.09
N LYS A 328 -24.29 -14.45 20.83
CA LYS A 328 -25.18 -15.40 21.48
C LYS A 328 -24.76 -15.73 22.91
N GLU A 329 -23.46 -15.93 23.16
CA GLU A 329 -22.95 -16.51 24.42
C GLU A 329 -22.51 -15.47 25.44
N HIS A 330 -21.98 -14.32 25.02
CA HIS A 330 -21.43 -13.28 25.90
C HIS A 330 -22.20 -11.95 25.85
N GLY A 331 -23.19 -11.84 24.96
CA GLY A 331 -24.05 -10.66 24.83
C GLY A 331 -23.43 -9.48 24.07
N ALA A 332 -24.20 -8.40 23.94
CA ALA A 332 -23.89 -7.30 23.03
C ALA A 332 -22.60 -6.53 23.37
N GLY A 333 -22.25 -6.41 24.66
CA GLY A 333 -21.05 -5.69 25.08
C GLY A 333 -19.75 -6.36 24.62
N VAL A 334 -19.64 -7.68 24.78
CA VAL A 334 -18.47 -8.44 24.33
C VAL A 334 -18.45 -8.55 22.80
N ALA A 335 -19.62 -8.71 22.17
CA ALA A 335 -19.73 -8.68 20.71
C ALA A 335 -19.25 -7.34 20.11
N ASP A 336 -19.51 -6.22 20.78
CA ASP A 336 -19.01 -4.91 20.37
C ASP A 336 -17.47 -4.83 20.44
N GLN A 337 -16.89 -5.33 21.53
CA GLN A 337 -15.43 -5.40 21.70
C GLN A 337 -14.78 -6.28 20.61
N LEU A 338 -15.38 -7.41 20.27
CA LEU A 338 -14.89 -8.29 19.20
C LEU A 338 -14.99 -7.62 17.83
N ARG A 339 -16.10 -6.92 17.55
CA ARG A 339 -16.26 -6.17 16.29
C ARG A 339 -15.14 -5.14 16.12
N ARG A 340 -14.83 -4.39 17.19
CA ARG A 340 -13.72 -3.43 17.19
C ARG A 340 -12.36 -4.11 16.97
N LEU A 341 -12.16 -5.33 17.48
CA LEU A 341 -10.95 -6.11 17.23
C LEU A 341 -10.85 -6.56 15.76
N ILE A 342 -11.96 -7.00 15.17
CA ILE A 342 -12.04 -7.36 13.76
C ILE A 342 -11.68 -6.16 12.88
N GLU A 343 -12.27 -4.99 13.15
CA GLU A 343 -11.96 -3.74 12.42
C GLU A 343 -10.49 -3.33 12.57
N ALA A 344 -9.92 -3.51 13.77
CA ALA A 344 -8.49 -3.31 14.01
C ALA A 344 -7.60 -4.25 13.18
N TYR A 345 -7.95 -5.53 13.11
CA TYR A 345 -7.23 -6.53 12.30
C TYR A 345 -7.32 -6.21 10.80
N GLN A 346 -8.50 -5.78 10.35
CA GLN A 346 -8.72 -5.30 8.97
C GLN A 346 -7.87 -4.07 8.64
N ALA A 347 -7.79 -3.09 9.55
CA ALA A 347 -6.95 -1.91 9.37
C ALA A 347 -5.46 -2.29 9.28
N ILE A 348 -5.00 -3.22 10.11
CA ILE A 348 -3.62 -3.74 10.05
C ILE A 348 -3.32 -4.36 8.68
N ALA A 349 -4.18 -5.27 8.22
CA ALA A 349 -4.01 -5.96 6.94
C ALA A 349 -4.05 -5.05 5.71
N THR A 350 -4.77 -3.93 5.80
CA THR A 350 -4.93 -2.99 4.69
C THR A 350 -3.96 -1.82 4.73
N SER A 351 -3.28 -1.59 5.87
CA SER A 351 -2.29 -0.52 6.02
C SER A 351 -1.19 -0.52 4.95
N PRO A 352 -0.66 -1.68 4.47
CA PRO A 352 0.32 -1.65 3.38
C PRO A 352 -0.31 -1.22 2.06
N ASN A 353 -1.56 -1.58 1.78
CA ASN A 353 -2.26 -1.14 0.57
C ASN A 353 -2.42 0.38 0.54
N ILE A 354 -2.62 1.01 1.71
CA ILE A 354 -2.67 2.47 1.83
C ILE A 354 -1.30 3.08 1.54
N ARG A 355 -0.23 2.53 2.14
CA ARG A 355 1.15 2.97 1.87
C ARG A 355 1.51 2.81 0.40
N ILE A 356 1.20 1.65 -0.18
CA ILE A 356 1.43 1.31 -1.58
C ILE A 356 0.58 2.19 -2.50
N ALA A 357 -0.70 2.44 -2.21
CA ALA A 357 -1.54 3.33 -3.01
C ALA A 357 -1.04 4.79 -2.95
N MET A 358 -0.44 5.22 -1.85
CA MET A 358 0.19 6.54 -1.72
C MET A 358 1.59 6.61 -2.35
N THR A 359 2.30 5.49 -2.51
CA THR A 359 3.62 5.45 -3.21
C THR A 359 3.54 5.06 -4.69
N ASN A 360 2.50 4.32 -5.11
CA ASN A 360 2.18 3.91 -6.49
C ASN A 360 1.12 4.80 -7.14
N SER A 361 0.55 5.78 -6.42
CA SER A 361 0.28 7.01 -7.13
C SER A 361 1.64 7.44 -7.62
N ALA A 362 1.90 7.29 -8.93
CA ALA A 362 2.92 8.11 -9.57
C ALA A 362 2.80 9.47 -8.88
N THR A 363 3.86 9.92 -8.21
CA THR A 363 3.90 11.27 -7.68
C THR A 363 3.84 12.17 -8.90
N PHE A 364 2.64 12.33 -9.42
CA PHE A 364 2.20 13.54 -10.05
C PHE A 364 2.45 14.55 -8.95
N ASP A 365 3.57 15.24 -9.06
CA ASP A 365 3.81 16.42 -8.29
C ASP A 365 2.73 17.39 -8.77
N TYR A 366 1.60 17.41 -8.06
CA TYR A 366 0.49 18.27 -8.41
C TYR A 366 0.94 19.66 -8.01
N PRO A 367 1.16 20.58 -8.96
CA PRO A 367 1.43 21.95 -8.59
C PRO A 367 0.25 22.42 -7.73
N SER A 368 0.56 23.16 -6.67
CA SER A 368 -0.48 23.77 -5.84
C SER A 368 -1.49 24.47 -6.76
N PRO A 369 -2.81 24.26 -6.59
CA PRO A 369 -3.80 25.04 -7.34
C PRO A 369 -3.69 26.56 -7.08
N LEU A 370 -2.92 26.96 -6.05
CA LEU A 370 -2.57 28.35 -5.75
C LEU A 370 -1.26 28.80 -6.39
N ALA A 371 -0.61 27.97 -7.23
CA ALA A 371 0.59 28.35 -7.95
C ALA A 371 0.34 29.62 -8.78
N GLY A 372 1.17 30.65 -8.61
CA GLY A 372 1.00 31.97 -9.20
C GLY A 372 0.17 32.96 -8.36
N TYR A 373 -0.36 32.54 -7.20
CA TYR A 373 -1.11 33.38 -6.26
C TYR A 373 -0.44 33.50 -4.88
N GLU A 374 0.83 33.09 -4.75
CA GLU A 374 1.55 33.04 -3.46
C GLU A 374 1.67 34.40 -2.77
N THR A 375 1.63 35.48 -3.56
CA THR A 375 1.71 36.86 -3.08
C THR A 375 0.36 37.59 -3.10
N ALA A 376 -0.73 36.89 -3.44
CA ALA A 376 -2.05 37.48 -3.49
C ALA A 376 -2.55 37.82 -2.08
N PRO A 377 -3.33 38.91 -1.91
CA PRO A 377 -3.95 39.23 -0.63
C PRO A 377 -4.96 38.15 -0.22
N PRO A 378 -5.18 37.93 1.08
CA PRO A 378 -6.15 36.94 1.57
C PRO A 378 -7.56 37.27 1.08
N LEU A 379 -8.31 36.24 0.71
CA LEU A 379 -9.70 36.37 0.29
C LEU A 379 -10.62 36.69 1.48
N PRO A 380 -11.70 37.47 1.26
CA PRO A 380 -12.70 37.74 2.30
C PRO A 380 -13.46 36.46 2.70
N THR A 381 -13.91 36.42 3.95
CA THR A 381 -14.68 35.29 4.51
C THR A 381 -16.19 35.58 4.61
N GLU A 382 -16.65 36.71 4.07
CA GLU A 382 -18.05 37.11 4.05
C GLU A 382 -18.90 36.13 3.22
N ARG A 383 -20.10 35.82 3.72
CA ARG A 383 -21.05 34.92 3.05
C ARG A 383 -22.02 35.70 2.16
N ALA A 384 -22.47 35.05 1.09
CA ALA A 384 -23.58 35.54 0.28
C ALA A 384 -24.93 35.34 1.02
N GLU A 385 -26.02 35.82 0.41
CA GLU A 385 -27.37 35.79 1.00
C GLU A 385 -27.88 34.37 1.28
N ASP A 386 -27.37 33.36 0.57
CA ASP A 386 -27.70 31.95 0.81
C ASP A 386 -27.10 31.38 2.11
N GLY A 387 -26.23 32.16 2.79
CA GLY A 387 -25.51 31.78 4.01
C GLY A 387 -24.44 30.69 3.81
N LYS A 388 -24.25 30.19 2.59
CA LYS A 388 -23.38 29.04 2.26
C LYS A 388 -22.23 29.44 1.34
N SER A 389 -22.48 30.21 0.28
CA SER A 389 -21.45 30.64 -0.66
C SER A 389 -20.66 31.84 -0.12
N TYR A 390 -19.40 31.97 -0.54
CA TYR A 390 -18.54 33.09 -0.18
C TYR A 390 -18.66 34.22 -1.20
N ARG A 391 -18.57 35.47 -0.73
CA ARG A 391 -18.47 36.63 -1.62
C ARG A 391 -17.04 36.75 -2.14
N ASN A 392 -16.82 36.38 -3.40
CA ASN A 392 -15.52 36.53 -4.05
C ASN A 392 -15.32 37.95 -4.61
N PRO A 393 -14.11 38.53 -4.52
CA PRO A 393 -13.78 39.78 -5.20
C PRO A 393 -14.05 39.67 -6.70
N GLN A 394 -14.78 40.65 -7.25
CA GLN A 394 -15.11 40.68 -8.68
C GLN A 394 -14.07 41.51 -9.43
N THR A 395 -13.41 40.91 -10.41
CA THR A 395 -12.43 41.59 -11.29
C THR A 395 -13.08 42.21 -12.53
N GLY A 396 -14.33 41.83 -12.84
CA GLY A 396 -15.00 42.20 -14.10
C GLY A 396 -14.46 41.49 -15.34
N ILE A 397 -13.48 40.60 -15.18
CA ILE A 397 -12.85 39.84 -16.26
C ILE A 397 -13.11 38.35 -16.00
N LEU A 398 -13.70 37.67 -16.99
CA LEU A 398 -13.92 36.22 -16.91
C LEU A 398 -12.58 35.47 -17.05
N SER A 399 -12.52 34.29 -16.43
CA SER A 399 -11.39 33.37 -16.62
C SER A 399 -11.18 33.07 -18.11
N SER A 400 -9.92 32.99 -18.53
CA SER A 400 -9.56 32.57 -19.89
C SER A 400 -10.11 31.19 -20.26
N ALA A 401 -10.40 30.35 -19.25
CA ALA A 401 -11.01 29.03 -19.39
C ALA A 401 -12.41 29.05 -20.03
N TYR A 402 -13.11 30.18 -20.04
CA TYR A 402 -14.38 30.32 -20.77
C TYR A 402 -14.20 30.29 -22.29
N ASN A 403 -13.02 30.71 -22.79
CA ASN A 403 -12.76 30.89 -24.21
C ASN A 403 -11.97 29.73 -24.83
N LYS A 404 -11.10 29.09 -24.05
CA LYS A 404 -10.28 27.95 -24.48
C LYS A 404 -10.06 26.98 -23.34
N PHE A 405 -9.77 25.72 -23.64
CA PHE A 405 -9.35 24.79 -22.61
C PHE A 405 -7.95 25.17 -22.12
N ILE A 406 -7.75 25.11 -20.81
CA ILE A 406 -6.46 25.42 -20.19
C ILE A 406 -5.43 24.33 -20.49
N GLU A 407 -4.16 24.70 -20.56
CA GLU A 407 -3.09 23.71 -20.64
C GLU A 407 -3.16 22.76 -19.43
N PRO A 408 -2.87 21.47 -19.62
CA PRO A 408 -2.30 20.85 -20.83
C PRO A 408 -3.34 20.22 -21.79
N LEU A 409 -4.61 20.63 -21.76
CA LEU A 409 -5.62 20.08 -22.66
C LEU A 409 -5.34 20.44 -24.12
N ASP A 410 -5.51 19.46 -25.02
CA ASP A 410 -5.29 19.62 -26.44
C ASP A 410 -6.35 20.54 -27.06
N ASN A 411 -5.94 21.73 -27.49
CA ASN A 411 -6.80 22.69 -28.21
C ASN A 411 -6.68 22.56 -29.74
N GLY A 412 -5.97 21.53 -30.23
CA GLY A 412 -5.69 21.26 -31.63
C GLY A 412 -6.68 20.30 -32.29
N ARG A 413 -6.19 19.53 -33.27
CA ARG A 413 -7.04 18.71 -34.15
C ARG A 413 -7.67 17.51 -33.45
N ARG A 414 -7.03 16.94 -32.41
CA ARG A 414 -7.56 15.80 -31.66
C ARG A 414 -8.83 16.21 -30.89
N GLY A 415 -8.85 17.43 -30.36
CA GLY A 415 -9.90 17.91 -29.46
C GLY A 415 -9.54 17.60 -28.01
N ALA A 416 -10.07 18.38 -27.07
CA ALA A 416 -9.66 18.34 -25.67
C ALA A 416 -10.29 17.19 -24.89
N PHE A 417 -11.44 16.67 -25.34
CA PHE A 417 -12.12 15.56 -24.68
C PHE A 417 -12.74 14.61 -25.69
N ASP A 418 -12.66 13.32 -25.38
CA ASP A 418 -13.35 12.25 -26.09
C ASP A 418 -14.43 11.67 -25.18
N VAL A 419 -15.62 11.51 -25.75
CA VAL A 419 -16.81 11.00 -25.05
C VAL A 419 -17.19 9.66 -25.66
N HIS A 420 -16.89 8.58 -24.95
CA HIS A 420 -17.24 7.22 -25.34
C HIS A 420 -18.53 6.79 -24.66
N VAL A 421 -19.55 6.48 -25.46
CA VAL A 421 -20.85 5.99 -24.99
C VAL A 421 -20.93 4.49 -25.24
N TYR A 422 -21.09 3.72 -24.16
CA TYR A 422 -21.06 2.27 -24.18
C TYR A 422 -22.43 1.63 -24.16
N TYR A 423 -22.56 0.51 -24.86
CA TYR A 423 -23.70 -0.38 -24.78
C TYR A 423 -23.25 -1.83 -24.86
N PHE A 424 -23.96 -2.74 -24.19
CA PHE A 424 -23.70 -4.16 -24.32
C PHE A 424 -24.26 -4.68 -25.64
N GLN A 425 -23.37 -5.15 -26.53
CA GLN A 425 -23.72 -5.60 -27.89
C GLN A 425 -24.80 -6.69 -27.93
N ASN A 426 -24.89 -7.53 -26.89
CA ASN A 426 -25.88 -8.60 -26.79
C ASN A 426 -27.18 -8.16 -26.08
N ASN A 427 -27.29 -6.90 -25.67
CA ASN A 427 -28.50 -6.33 -25.09
C ASN A 427 -29.26 -5.52 -26.15
N PRO A 428 -30.36 -6.05 -26.71
CA PRO A 428 -31.07 -5.40 -27.82
C PRO A 428 -31.66 -4.04 -27.45
N ASN A 429 -32.05 -3.85 -26.17
CA ASN A 429 -32.59 -2.57 -25.71
C ASN A 429 -31.50 -1.48 -25.67
N GLN A 430 -30.32 -1.80 -25.13
CA GLN A 430 -29.20 -0.86 -25.13
C GLN A 430 -28.70 -0.58 -26.54
N ALA A 431 -28.56 -1.60 -27.40
CA ALA A 431 -28.13 -1.42 -28.78
C ALA A 431 -29.10 -0.53 -29.59
N LYS A 432 -30.41 -0.71 -29.39
CA LYS A 432 -31.43 0.18 -29.98
C LYS A 432 -31.28 1.61 -29.46
N TYR A 433 -31.20 1.77 -28.14
CA TYR A 433 -31.09 3.10 -27.51
C TYR A 433 -29.82 3.84 -27.92
N ALA A 434 -28.68 3.15 -28.00
CA ALA A 434 -27.41 3.72 -28.46
C ALA A 434 -27.50 4.23 -29.89
N ARG A 435 -28.18 3.50 -30.79
CA ARG A 435 -28.38 3.94 -32.17
C ARG A 435 -29.26 5.19 -32.25
N GLU A 436 -30.36 5.23 -31.50
CA GLU A 436 -31.28 6.38 -31.45
C GLU A 436 -30.59 7.61 -30.83
N LEU A 437 -29.80 7.42 -29.77
CA LEU A 437 -29.01 8.47 -29.16
C LEU A 437 -27.94 9.00 -30.12
N TRP A 438 -27.19 8.11 -30.78
CA TRP A 438 -26.20 8.47 -31.78
C TRP A 438 -26.81 9.29 -32.93
N GLU A 439 -27.98 8.88 -33.43
CA GLU A 439 -28.71 9.65 -34.46
C GLU A 439 -29.12 11.03 -33.93
N ARG A 440 -29.65 11.09 -32.70
CA ARG A 440 -30.08 12.33 -32.10
C ARG A 440 -28.94 13.32 -31.92
N ILE A 441 -27.78 12.87 -31.45
CA ILE A 441 -26.58 13.70 -31.30
C ILE A 441 -26.21 14.31 -32.66
N ARG A 442 -26.24 13.52 -33.75
CA ARG A 442 -25.96 14.02 -35.10
C ARG A 442 -26.97 15.05 -35.62
N ARG A 443 -28.21 15.04 -35.11
CA ARG A 443 -29.25 16.00 -35.48
C ARG A 443 -29.17 17.29 -34.67
N GLU A 444 -28.89 17.20 -33.38
CA GLU A 444 -28.86 18.35 -32.46
C GLU A 444 -27.50 19.04 -32.39
N PHE A 445 -26.41 18.30 -32.63
CA PHE A 445 -25.03 18.79 -32.56
C PHE A 445 -24.25 18.43 -33.85
N PRO A 446 -24.72 18.86 -35.04
CA PRO A 446 -24.05 18.54 -36.31
C PRO A 446 -22.63 19.10 -36.42
N GLU A 447 -22.26 20.07 -35.57
CA GLU A 447 -20.93 20.66 -35.47
C GLU A 447 -19.92 19.81 -34.69
N LEU A 448 -20.36 18.83 -33.91
CA LEU A 448 -19.47 17.94 -33.17
C LEU A 448 -18.89 16.86 -34.07
N ARG A 449 -17.65 16.45 -33.78
CA ARG A 449 -17.04 15.30 -34.47
C ARG A 449 -17.57 14.02 -33.84
N ILE A 450 -18.42 13.31 -34.57
CA ILE A 450 -19.10 12.10 -34.12
C ILE A 450 -18.61 10.92 -34.97
N TYR A 451 -18.17 9.85 -34.31
CA TYR A 451 -17.58 8.67 -34.96
C TYR A 451 -18.59 7.55 -35.23
N THR A 452 -18.11 6.51 -35.88
CA THR A 452 -18.81 5.27 -36.15
C THR A 452 -19.42 4.66 -34.88
N LEU A 453 -20.65 4.16 -35.02
CA LEU A 453 -21.28 3.29 -34.02
C LEU A 453 -20.73 1.87 -34.19
N TRP A 454 -19.87 1.44 -33.27
CA TRP A 454 -19.23 0.14 -33.29
C TRP A 454 -20.04 -0.88 -32.49
N ASP A 455 -20.30 -2.05 -33.08
CA ASP A 455 -20.97 -3.19 -32.47
C ASP A 455 -20.02 -4.19 -31.79
N ARG A 456 -18.75 -3.80 -31.64
CA ARG A 456 -17.67 -4.62 -31.08
C ARG A 456 -16.68 -3.76 -30.28
N PRO A 457 -15.83 -4.37 -29.44
CA PRO A 457 -14.74 -3.69 -28.74
C PRO A 457 -13.79 -2.99 -29.73
N ILE A 458 -13.31 -1.80 -29.36
CA ILE A 458 -12.35 -0.99 -30.14
C ILE A 458 -11.31 -0.41 -29.17
N GLY A 459 -10.02 -0.62 -29.46
CA GLY A 459 -8.94 -0.11 -28.61
C GLY A 459 -9.09 -0.59 -27.15
N PRO A 460 -8.91 0.28 -26.15
CA PRO A 460 -9.01 -0.09 -24.72
C PRO A 460 -10.45 -0.33 -24.25
N HIS A 461 -11.44 -0.17 -25.13
CA HIS A 461 -12.86 -0.23 -24.78
C HIS A 461 -13.41 -1.65 -24.99
N PRO A 462 -13.83 -2.36 -23.93
CA PRO A 462 -14.10 -3.80 -23.98
C PRO A 462 -15.51 -4.17 -24.48
N VAL A 463 -16.35 -3.19 -24.81
CA VAL A 463 -17.73 -3.39 -25.27
C VAL A 463 -18.03 -2.46 -26.44
N ALA A 464 -19.15 -2.70 -27.11
CA ALA A 464 -19.64 -1.84 -28.19
C ALA A 464 -19.83 -0.38 -27.75
N MET A 465 -19.48 0.56 -28.63
CA MET A 465 -19.40 1.97 -28.29
C MET A 465 -19.50 2.90 -29.50
N PHE A 466 -19.71 4.19 -29.25
CA PHE A 466 -19.39 5.26 -30.20
C PHE A 466 -18.71 6.43 -29.48
N GLU A 467 -18.01 7.27 -30.24
CA GLU A 467 -17.20 8.38 -29.72
C GLU A 467 -17.69 9.73 -30.26
N VAL A 468 -17.58 10.78 -29.43
CA VAL A 468 -17.79 12.18 -29.80
C VAL A 468 -16.63 13.02 -29.26
N ASN A 469 -15.95 13.81 -30.09
CA ASN A 469 -14.89 14.73 -29.63
C ASN A 469 -15.44 16.13 -29.35
N LEU A 470 -14.91 16.77 -28.32
CA LEU A 470 -15.23 18.14 -27.91
C LEU A 470 -13.98 19.04 -28.00
N PHE A 471 -14.10 20.17 -28.68
CA PHE A 471 -12.98 21.06 -29.04
C PHE A 471 -12.97 22.36 -28.23
N THR A 472 -14.11 22.78 -27.68
CA THR A 472 -14.23 24.05 -26.96
C THR A 472 -14.94 23.91 -25.62
N PRO A 473 -14.67 24.81 -24.65
CA PRO A 473 -15.42 24.85 -23.39
C PRO A 473 -16.93 24.99 -23.58
N ALA A 474 -17.36 25.73 -24.61
CA ALA A 474 -18.78 25.88 -24.96
C ALA A 474 -19.40 24.54 -25.41
N GLN A 475 -18.69 23.77 -26.24
CA GLN A 475 -19.15 22.43 -26.64
C GLN A 475 -19.25 21.49 -25.44
N PHE A 476 -18.26 21.49 -24.55
CA PHE A 476 -18.31 20.69 -23.32
C PHE A 476 -19.47 21.09 -22.40
N GLY A 477 -19.61 22.39 -22.14
CA GLY A 477 -20.68 22.94 -21.31
C GLY A 477 -22.09 22.72 -21.87
N ALA A 478 -22.24 22.61 -23.19
CA ALA A 478 -23.52 22.29 -23.83
C ALA A 478 -23.79 20.78 -23.88
N PHE A 479 -22.81 20.00 -24.35
CA PHE A 479 -23.01 18.58 -24.67
C PHE A 479 -23.06 17.69 -23.42
N VAL A 480 -22.19 17.93 -22.44
CA VAL A 480 -22.07 17.06 -21.24
C VAL A 480 -23.35 17.11 -20.38
N PRO A 481 -23.95 18.27 -20.06
CA PRO A 481 -25.24 18.32 -19.35
C PRO A 481 -26.40 17.76 -20.19
N TRP A 482 -26.40 17.99 -21.50
CA TRP A 482 -27.41 17.41 -22.40
C TRP A 482 -27.34 15.88 -22.38
N LEU A 483 -26.13 15.32 -22.43
CA LEU A 483 -25.91 13.87 -22.41
C LEU A 483 -26.30 13.26 -21.06
N ALA A 484 -26.11 13.98 -19.95
CA ALA A 484 -26.56 13.54 -18.63
C ALA A 484 -28.07 13.24 -18.58
N ILE A 485 -28.88 13.94 -19.40
CA ILE A 485 -30.32 13.71 -19.52
C ILE A 485 -30.63 12.60 -20.52
N TRP A 486 -29.95 12.58 -21.68
CA TRP A 486 -30.33 11.71 -22.80
C TRP A 486 -29.60 10.38 -22.90
N ARG A 487 -28.54 10.12 -22.10
CA ARG A 487 -27.78 8.87 -22.17
C ARG A 487 -28.59 7.62 -21.79
N GLY A 488 -29.69 7.79 -21.05
CA GLY A 488 -30.53 6.68 -20.58
C GLY A 488 -29.72 5.62 -19.81
N PRO A 489 -29.85 4.33 -20.14
CA PRO A 489 -29.16 3.24 -19.43
C PRO A 489 -27.68 3.09 -19.80
N LEU A 490 -27.16 3.93 -20.70
CA LEU A 490 -25.82 3.77 -21.24
C LEU A 490 -24.78 4.39 -20.31
N SER A 491 -23.65 3.70 -20.18
CA SER A 491 -22.47 4.19 -19.48
C SER A 491 -21.63 5.07 -20.39
N VAL A 492 -21.01 6.11 -19.85
CA VAL A 492 -20.20 7.06 -20.63
C VAL A 492 -18.86 7.30 -19.94
N LEU A 493 -17.77 7.11 -20.68
CA LEU A 493 -16.45 7.60 -20.34
C LEU A 493 -16.22 8.93 -21.04
N ILE A 494 -15.83 9.95 -20.29
CA ILE A 494 -15.40 11.25 -20.81
C ILE A 494 -13.96 11.42 -20.35
N HIS A 495 -12.99 11.30 -21.25
CA HIS A 495 -11.58 11.49 -20.88
C HIS A 495 -10.99 12.70 -21.58
N PRO A 496 -10.04 13.41 -20.94
CA PRO A 496 -9.31 14.47 -21.60
C PRO A 496 -8.33 13.91 -22.62
N ASN A 497 -7.88 14.76 -23.52
CA ASN A 497 -6.68 14.60 -24.32
C ASN A 497 -5.70 15.70 -23.92
N THR A 498 -4.47 15.32 -23.59
CA THR A 498 -3.48 16.24 -23.06
C THR A 498 -2.17 16.16 -23.83
N THR A 499 -1.41 17.26 -23.80
CA THR A 499 -0.22 17.47 -24.65
C THR A 499 1.07 17.69 -23.86
N GLU A 500 1.16 17.20 -22.62
CA GLU A 500 2.37 17.38 -21.81
C GLU A 500 3.57 16.68 -22.45
N GLU A 501 4.65 17.43 -22.72
CA GLU A 501 5.84 16.90 -23.39
C GLU A 501 6.70 16.00 -22.49
N ASN A 502 6.53 16.10 -21.16
CA ASN A 502 7.31 15.35 -20.17
C ASN A 502 6.80 13.91 -19.93
N MET A 503 5.76 13.48 -20.62
CA MET A 503 5.21 12.12 -20.55
C MET A 503 5.26 11.47 -21.93
N SER A 504 5.46 10.16 -22.00
CA SER A 504 5.25 9.43 -23.26
C SER A 504 3.77 9.43 -23.65
N GLU A 505 3.47 9.21 -24.93
CA GLU A 505 2.09 9.13 -25.43
C GLU A 505 1.29 8.03 -24.72
N ALA A 506 1.90 6.87 -24.53
CA ALA A 506 1.34 5.76 -23.77
C ALA A 506 0.97 6.14 -22.33
N GLU A 507 1.87 6.83 -21.61
CA GLU A 507 1.63 7.27 -20.23
C GLU A 507 0.52 8.33 -20.17
N ARG A 508 0.50 9.28 -21.11
CA ARG A 508 -0.57 10.29 -21.20
C ARG A 508 -1.91 9.63 -21.45
N ASP A 509 -2.00 8.76 -22.44
CA ASP A 509 -3.26 8.10 -22.78
C ASP A 509 -3.74 7.21 -21.63
N LEU A 510 -2.84 6.49 -20.96
CA LEU A 510 -3.17 5.74 -19.75
C LEU A 510 -3.76 6.65 -18.66
N ALA A 511 -3.08 7.75 -18.33
CA ALA A 511 -3.55 8.70 -17.30
C ALA A 511 -4.89 9.35 -17.70
N ASN A 512 -5.04 9.74 -18.96
CA ASN A 512 -6.25 10.33 -19.51
C ASN A 512 -7.45 9.38 -19.37
N HIS A 513 -7.30 8.11 -19.75
CA HIS A 513 -8.37 7.11 -19.69
C HIS A 513 -8.63 6.57 -18.27
N THR A 514 -7.78 6.87 -17.29
CA THR A 514 -7.89 6.33 -15.92
C THR A 514 -8.04 7.41 -14.86
N THR A 515 -6.95 8.07 -14.46
CA THR A 515 -6.91 8.99 -13.32
C THR A 515 -7.61 10.32 -13.61
N ARG A 516 -7.63 10.77 -14.86
CA ARG A 516 -8.24 12.03 -15.29
C ARG A 516 -9.63 11.87 -15.91
N ALA A 517 -10.09 10.63 -16.04
CA ALA A 517 -11.37 10.29 -16.65
C ALA A 517 -12.56 10.69 -15.78
N ILE A 518 -13.64 11.09 -16.43
CA ILE A 518 -14.95 11.34 -15.85
C ILE A 518 -15.90 10.24 -16.32
N TRP A 519 -16.74 9.74 -15.42
CA TRP A 519 -17.74 8.71 -15.75
C TRP A 519 -19.17 9.19 -15.50
N MET A 520 -20.09 8.83 -16.40
CA MET A 520 -21.53 8.94 -16.18
C MET A 520 -22.18 7.56 -16.24
N GLY A 521 -22.93 7.21 -15.19
CA GLY A 521 -23.49 5.86 -15.05
C GLY A 521 -22.45 4.87 -14.49
N GLU A 522 -22.67 3.58 -14.74
CA GLU A 522 -21.80 2.51 -14.25
C GLU A 522 -20.45 2.53 -14.97
N ARG A 523 -19.35 2.47 -14.22
CA ARG A 523 -18.01 2.43 -14.80
C ARG A 523 -17.74 1.08 -15.47
N ILE A 524 -17.17 1.10 -16.68
CA ILE A 524 -16.74 -0.10 -17.38
C ILE A 524 -15.20 -0.27 -17.24
N PRO A 525 -14.71 -1.44 -16.79
CA PRO A 525 -13.26 -1.70 -16.72
C PRO A 525 -12.61 -1.69 -18.11
N LEU A 526 -11.65 -0.81 -18.36
CA LEU A 526 -10.96 -0.70 -19.66
C LEU A 526 -9.80 -1.71 -19.78
N ASP A 527 -9.49 -2.15 -21.00
CA ASP A 527 -8.28 -2.92 -21.31
C ASP A 527 -7.08 -1.97 -21.49
N VAL A 528 -6.48 -1.59 -20.37
CA VAL A 528 -5.36 -0.65 -20.32
C VAL A 528 -4.02 -1.26 -20.75
N SER A 529 -3.97 -2.59 -20.98
CA SER A 529 -2.74 -3.27 -21.41
C SER A 529 -2.20 -2.73 -22.74
N LEU A 530 -3.10 -2.24 -23.59
CA LEU A 530 -2.81 -1.64 -24.89
C LEU A 530 -1.94 -0.37 -24.80
N PHE A 531 -2.06 0.38 -23.70
CA PHE A 531 -1.19 1.54 -23.46
C PHE A 531 0.20 1.10 -23.00
N THR A 532 0.30 0.01 -22.25
CA THR A 532 1.56 -0.45 -21.66
C THR A 532 2.48 -1.21 -22.63
N ALA A 533 1.97 -1.70 -23.76
CA ALA A 533 2.73 -2.48 -24.74
C ALA A 533 3.74 -1.66 -25.59
N HIS A 534 3.65 -0.32 -25.58
CA HIS A 534 4.41 0.56 -26.48
C HIS A 534 5.43 1.49 -25.78
N ILE A 535 5.73 1.29 -24.49
CA ILE A 535 6.76 2.08 -23.80
C ILE A 535 8.14 1.60 -24.30
N PRO A 536 8.90 2.40 -25.08
CA PRO A 536 10.18 1.96 -25.62
C PRO A 536 11.19 1.83 -24.48
N THR A 537 11.91 0.71 -24.47
CA THR A 537 13.07 0.50 -23.60
C THR A 537 14.14 1.54 -23.90
N VAL A 538 14.50 2.37 -22.91
CA VAL A 538 15.71 3.20 -23.00
C VAL A 538 16.91 2.26 -22.98
N SER A 539 17.48 2.00 -24.15
CA SER A 539 18.79 1.36 -24.27
C SER A 539 19.86 2.33 -23.76
N PRO A 540 20.73 1.93 -22.81
CA PRO A 540 21.85 2.77 -22.43
C PRO A 540 22.80 2.94 -23.62
N SER A 541 23.17 4.18 -23.91
CA SER A 541 24.15 4.56 -24.92
C SER A 541 25.45 3.78 -24.69
N ARG A 542 25.92 3.05 -25.72
CA ARG A 542 27.29 2.54 -25.77
C ARG A 542 28.25 3.71 -25.63
N ALA A 543 28.98 3.75 -24.52
CA ALA A 543 30.18 4.57 -24.42
C ALA A 543 31.14 4.13 -25.53
N SER A 544 31.57 5.09 -26.34
CA SER A 544 32.59 4.93 -27.36
C SER A 544 33.91 4.53 -26.71
N ASP A 545 34.52 3.48 -27.26
CA ASP A 545 35.92 3.13 -27.06
C ASP A 545 36.83 4.33 -27.36
N ALA A 546 37.62 4.75 -26.38
CA ALA A 546 38.89 5.46 -26.51
C ALA A 546 39.76 5.16 -25.29
#